data_AF-A0A1Q1FIT6-F1
#
_entry.id   AF-A0A1Q1FIT6-F1
#
_cell.length_a   1.000
_cell.length_b   1.000
_cell.length_c   1.000
_cell.angle_alpha   90.00
_cell.angle_beta   90.00
_cell.angle_gamma   90.00
#
_symmetry.space_group_name_H-M   'P 1'
#
loop_
_entity.id
_entity.type
_entity.pdbx_description
1 polymer ?
#
loop_
_entity_poly.entity_id
_entity_poly.type
_entity_poly.pdbx_seq_one_letter_code
_entity_poly.pdbx_strand_id
1 'polypeptide(L)'
;MGERLRGEVLHVVGPAELDEYDLDDDVRDLAESRHLLICWRGGSPSIFQRLKLILARSTLEPVTLVTDDAIAEGEIIDATVAETDTAGVYDVLEIEVEES
;
A
#
# COMPACT_ATOMS: atom_id res chain seq x y z
N MET A 1 5.68 10.71 15.01
CA MET A 1 6.95 10.25 14.42
C MET A 1 6.59 9.12 13.50
N GLY A 2 6.82 9.24 12.20
CA GLY A 2 6.39 8.22 11.23
C GLY A 2 7.42 7.10 11.08
N GLU A 3 6.93 5.92 10.71
CA GLU A 3 7.74 4.77 10.28
C GLU A 3 8.09 4.92 8.79
N ARG A 4 9.28 4.50 8.36
CA ARG A 4 9.63 4.45 6.93
C ARG A 4 9.29 3.08 6.35
N LEU A 5 8.56 3.07 5.25
CA LEU A 5 8.18 1.88 4.50
C LEU A 5 8.58 2.02 3.04
N ARG A 6 9.17 0.94 2.50
CA ARG A 6 9.48 0.82 1.07
C ARG A 6 8.69 -0.31 0.45
N GLY A 7 8.09 -0.09 -0.72
CA GLY A 7 7.28 -1.11 -1.37
C GLY A 7 6.99 -0.88 -2.84
N GLU A 8 6.51 -1.92 -3.52
CA GLU A 8 5.95 -1.85 -4.88
C GLU A 8 4.42 -1.76 -4.77
N VAL A 9 3.82 -0.81 -5.48
CA VAL A 9 2.36 -0.65 -5.55
C VAL A 9 1.78 -1.76 -6.41
N LEU A 10 0.90 -2.57 -5.83
CA LEU A 10 0.31 -3.74 -6.48
C LEU A 10 -1.07 -3.46 -7.05
N HIS A 11 -1.81 -2.62 -6.34
CA HIS A 11 -3.19 -2.28 -6.67
C HIS A 11 -3.50 -0.89 -6.12
N VAL A 12 -4.26 -0.12 -6.90
CA VAL A 12 -4.71 1.22 -6.53
C VAL A 12 -6.22 1.24 -6.54
N VAL A 13 -6.83 1.76 -5.47
CA VAL A 13 -8.25 2.08 -5.42
C VAL A 13 -8.39 3.58 -5.33
N GLY A 14 -9.00 4.19 -6.35
CA GLY A 14 -9.30 5.61 -6.33
C GLY A 14 -10.46 5.94 -5.38
N PRO A 15 -10.58 7.20 -4.94
CA PRO A 15 -11.63 7.61 -4.01
C PRO A 15 -13.06 7.37 -4.52
N ALA A 16 -13.25 7.40 -5.85
CA ALA A 16 -14.54 7.12 -6.48
C ALA A 16 -14.87 5.62 -6.56
N GLU A 17 -13.88 4.76 -6.37
CA GLU A 17 -14.01 3.30 -6.49
C GLU A 17 -14.11 2.63 -5.11
N LEU A 18 -13.88 3.36 -4.01
CA LEU A 18 -13.93 2.82 -2.64
C LEU A 18 -15.26 2.15 -2.31
N ASP A 19 -16.37 2.68 -2.83
CA ASP A 19 -17.72 2.13 -2.63
C ASP A 19 -17.95 0.80 -3.38
N GLU A 20 -17.09 0.46 -4.33
CA GLU A 20 -17.13 -0.82 -5.03
C GLU A 20 -16.48 -1.95 -4.20
N TYR A 21 -15.74 -1.61 -3.15
CA TYR A 21 -15.06 -2.55 -2.27
C TYR A 21 -15.78 -2.68 -0.92
N ASP A 22 -15.80 -3.91 -0.40
CA ASP A 22 -16.30 -4.23 0.94
C ASP A 22 -15.21 -3.88 1.98
N LEU A 23 -15.07 -2.57 2.25
CA LEU A 23 -14.13 -2.02 3.22
C LEU A 23 -14.77 -1.95 4.61
N ASP A 24 -13.97 -2.24 5.63
CA ASP A 24 -14.32 -1.92 7.02
C ASP A 24 -14.58 -0.42 7.18
N ASP A 25 -15.54 -0.04 8.00
CA ASP A 25 -15.97 1.36 8.18
C ASP A 25 -14.79 2.26 8.60
N ASP A 26 -13.89 1.79 9.46
CA ASP A 26 -12.70 2.52 9.91
C ASP A 26 -11.75 2.85 8.74
N VAL A 27 -11.61 1.92 7.78
CA VAL A 27 -10.76 2.12 6.59
C VAL A 27 -11.45 3.05 5.59
N ARG A 28 -12.77 2.92 5.44
CA ARG A 28 -13.57 3.78 4.57
C ARG A 28 -13.54 5.23 5.04
N ASP A 29 -13.72 5.47 6.34
CA ASP A 29 -13.68 6.81 6.93
C ASP A 29 -12.29 7.44 6.81
N LEU A 30 -11.23 6.64 6.99
CA LEU A 30 -9.85 7.12 6.82
C LEU A 30 -9.55 7.48 5.36
N ALA A 31 -10.04 6.67 4.42
CA ALA A 31 -9.82 6.83 2.99
C ALA A 31 -10.83 7.75 2.31
N GLU A 32 -11.72 8.41 3.04
CA GLU A 32 -12.72 9.31 2.46
C GLU A 32 -12.01 10.39 1.60
N SER A 33 -12.28 10.37 0.29
CA SER A 33 -11.64 11.23 -0.72
C SER A 33 -10.12 11.03 -0.94
N ARG A 34 -9.54 9.92 -0.46
CA ARG A 34 -8.12 9.55 -0.63
C ARG A 34 -7.97 8.24 -1.41
N HIS A 35 -6.75 7.94 -1.84
CA HIS A 35 -6.41 6.71 -2.54
C HIS A 35 -5.98 5.61 -1.56
N LEU A 36 -6.36 4.37 -1.83
CA LEU A 36 -5.78 3.19 -1.18
C LEU A 36 -4.73 2.56 -2.09
N LEU A 37 -3.51 2.42 -1.60
CA LEU A 37 -2.44 1.69 -2.26
C LEU A 37 -2.17 0.39 -1.52
N ILE A 38 -2.34 -0.74 -2.20
CA ILE A 38 -1.90 -2.03 -1.68
C ILE A 38 -0.44 -2.23 -2.07
N CYS A 39 0.45 -2.35 -1.10
CA CYS A 39 1.89 -2.41 -1.33
C CYS A 39 2.52 -3.68 -0.76
N TRP A 40 3.51 -4.24 -1.48
CA TRP A 40 4.42 -5.21 -0.87
C TRP A 40 5.45 -4.50 0.00
N ARG A 41 5.41 -4.71 1.33
CA ARG A 41 6.45 -4.23 2.24
C ARG A 41 7.77 -4.97 1.96
N GLY A 42 8.82 -4.24 1.55
CA GLY A 42 10.16 -4.80 1.30
C GLY A 42 10.79 -4.50 -0.07
N GLY A 43 10.16 -3.69 -0.92
CA GLY A 43 10.67 -3.34 -2.27
C GLY A 43 10.49 -4.46 -3.32
N SER A 44 10.80 -4.16 -4.59
CA SER A 44 10.46 -5.04 -5.73
C SER A 44 11.04 -6.45 -5.55
N PRO A 45 10.18 -7.49 -5.43
CA PRO A 45 10.67 -8.85 -5.37
C PRO A 45 11.25 -9.21 -6.74
N SER A 46 12.54 -9.58 -6.76
CA SER A 46 13.19 -10.14 -7.94
C SER A 46 12.28 -11.21 -8.55
N ILE A 47 12.16 -11.26 -9.88
CA ILE A 47 11.22 -12.12 -10.63
C ILE A 47 11.30 -13.61 -10.18
N PHE A 48 12.46 -14.02 -9.65
CA PHE A 48 12.71 -15.34 -9.06
C PHE A 48 12.03 -15.59 -7.69
N GLN A 49 11.72 -14.56 -6.91
CA GLN A 49 10.89 -14.64 -5.69
C GLN A 49 9.39 -14.66 -6.00
N ARG A 50 8.93 -14.00 -7.08
CA ARG A 50 7.52 -14.05 -7.54
C ARG A 50 7.06 -15.49 -7.81
N LEU A 51 7.93 -16.35 -8.34
CA LEU A 51 7.61 -17.77 -8.57
C LEU A 51 7.67 -18.62 -7.28
N LYS A 52 8.50 -18.22 -6.30
CA LYS A 52 8.59 -18.87 -4.98
C LYS A 52 7.38 -18.55 -4.09
N LEU A 53 6.75 -17.39 -4.27
CA LEU A 53 5.56 -16.94 -3.53
C LEU A 53 4.30 -17.76 -3.80
N ILE A 54 4.18 -18.35 -5.00
CA ILE A 54 3.10 -19.29 -5.33
C ILE A 54 3.33 -20.66 -4.62
N LEU A 55 4.59 -21.01 -4.34
CA LEU A 55 4.98 -22.34 -3.84
C LEU A 55 5.23 -22.37 -2.32
N ALA A 56 5.54 -21.23 -1.69
CA ALA A 56 5.72 -21.09 -0.26
C ALA A 56 4.61 -20.20 0.29
N ARG A 57 3.89 -20.65 1.33
CA ARG A 57 3.19 -19.76 2.29
C ARG A 57 4.20 -18.76 2.87
N SER A 58 4.54 -17.70 2.14
CA SER A 58 5.71 -16.87 2.43
C SER A 58 5.28 -15.44 2.78
N THR A 59 5.28 -15.17 4.08
CA THR A 59 5.89 -14.06 4.87
C THR A 59 6.05 -12.64 4.30
N LEU A 60 5.62 -12.35 3.08
CA LEU A 60 5.42 -10.97 2.69
C LEU A 60 3.99 -10.64 3.14
N GLU A 61 3.84 -9.62 3.97
CA GLU A 61 2.54 -9.12 4.43
C GLU A 61 2.20 -7.93 3.54
N PRO A 62 1.12 -8.00 2.74
CA PRO A 62 0.66 -6.85 1.99
C PRO A 62 0.17 -5.81 3.00
N VAL A 63 0.55 -4.56 2.80
CA VAL A 63 0.09 -3.45 3.62
C VAL A 63 -0.78 -2.53 2.78
N THR A 64 -1.71 -1.84 3.43
CA THR A 64 -2.56 -0.83 2.82
C THR A 64 -2.07 0.54 3.24
N LEU A 65 -1.81 1.42 2.28
CA LEU A 65 -1.45 2.81 2.51
C LEU A 65 -2.59 3.70 2.07
N VAL A 66 -2.97 4.65 2.91
CA VAL A 66 -3.94 5.70 2.57
C VAL A 66 -3.17 6.97 2.24
N THR A 67 -3.37 7.54 1.05
CA THR A 67 -2.62 8.71 0.59
C THR A 67 -3.47 9.67 -0.24
N ASP A 68 -3.15 10.96 -0.16
CA ASP A 68 -3.71 11.97 -1.05
C ASP A 68 -3.13 11.89 -2.47
N ASP A 69 -1.95 11.30 -2.62
CA ASP A 69 -1.20 11.25 -3.88
C ASP A 69 -1.70 10.13 -4.80
N ALA A 70 -1.92 10.47 -6.07
CA ALA A 70 -2.26 9.50 -7.10
C ALA A 70 -0.99 8.79 -7.60
N ILE A 71 -0.72 7.60 -7.06
CA ILE A 71 0.39 6.74 -7.48
C ILE A 71 -0.12 5.61 -8.37
N ALA A 72 0.65 5.24 -9.39
CA ALA A 72 0.28 4.17 -10.31
C ALA A 72 0.71 2.78 -9.80
N GLU A 73 0.03 1.74 -10.28
CA GLU A 73 0.46 0.36 -10.09
C GLU A 73 1.83 0.10 -10.73
N GLY A 74 2.64 -0.72 -10.06
CA GLY A 74 3.99 -1.08 -10.47
C GLY A 74 5.09 -0.10 -10.01
N GLU A 75 4.71 1.08 -9.50
CA GLU A 75 5.67 2.05 -8.97
C GLU A 75 6.33 1.55 -7.68
N ILE A 76 7.61 1.87 -7.52
CA ILE A 76 8.33 1.65 -6.26
C ILE A 76 8.27 2.95 -5.47
N ILE A 77 7.82 2.85 -4.22
CA ILE A 77 7.65 3.99 -3.33
C ILE A 77 8.50 3.84 -2.07
N ASP A 78 8.97 4.98 -1.58
CA ASP A 78 9.50 5.17 -0.25
C ASP A 78 8.57 6.14 0.51
N ALA A 79 7.88 5.64 1.53
CA ALA A 79 6.85 6.38 2.27
C ALA A 79 7.22 6.55 3.75
N THR A 80 6.88 7.71 4.31
CA THR A 80 6.77 7.91 5.76
C THR A 80 5.32 7.72 6.15
N VAL A 81 5.04 6.82 7.10
CA VAL A 81 3.69 6.42 7.44
C VAL A 81 3.41 6.51 8.94
N ALA A 82 2.14 6.67 9.30
CA ALA A 82 1.64 6.56 10.67
C ALA A 82 0.79 5.30 10.82
N GLU A 83 0.89 4.63 11.97
CA GLU A 83 -0.02 3.55 12.33
C GLU A 83 -1.43 4.09 12.50
N THR A 84 -2.41 3.30 12.08
CA THR A 84 -3.83 3.55 12.29
C THR A 84 -4.37 2.56 13.32
N ASP A 85 -5.63 2.72 13.70
CA ASP A 85 -6.30 1.76 14.60
C ASP A 85 -6.54 0.39 13.92
N THR A 86 -6.41 0.32 12.59
CA THR A 86 -6.52 -0.91 11.80
C THR A 86 -5.14 -1.48 11.47
N ALA A 87 -4.87 -2.69 11.95
CA ALA A 87 -3.59 -3.36 11.71
C ALA A 87 -3.34 -3.60 10.21
N GLY A 88 -2.15 -3.21 9.73
CA GLY A 88 -1.78 -3.33 8.31
C GLY A 88 -2.32 -2.21 7.42
N VAL A 89 -3.01 -1.22 8.00
CA VAL A 89 -3.42 0.02 7.34
C VAL A 89 -2.64 1.19 7.92
N TYR A 90 -2.07 2.01 7.06
CA TYR A 90 -1.22 3.12 7.45
C TYR A 90 -1.63 4.41 6.74
N ASP A 91 -1.57 5.53 7.46
CA ASP A 91 -1.78 6.87 6.89
C ASP A 91 -0.43 7.41 6.37
N VAL A 92 -0.38 7.83 5.11
CA VAL A 92 0.83 8.33 4.48
C VAL A 92 1.03 9.79 4.86
N LEU A 93 2.17 10.07 5.49
CA LEU A 93 2.58 11.43 5.84
C LEU A 93 3.42 12.08 4.73
N GLU A 94 4.18 11.26 4.01
CA GLU A 94 5.05 11.67 2.90
C GLU A 94 5.31 10.47 2.01
N ILE A 95 5.31 10.65 0.68
CA ILE A 95 5.58 9.58 -0.29
C ILE A 95 6.44 10.09 -1.42
N GLU A 96 7.44 9.29 -1.78
CA GLU A 96 8.36 9.54 -2.88
C GLU A 96 8.31 8.35 -3.82
N VAL A 97 8.16 8.62 -5.12
CA VAL A 97 8.22 7.59 -6.17
C VAL A 97 9.65 7.51 -6.68
N GLU A 98 10.23 6.31 -6.74
CA GLU A 98 11.52 6.11 -7.37
C GLU A 98 11.36 6.13 -8.90
N GLU A 99 11.85 7.20 -9.54
CA GLU A 99 11.90 7.28 -11.01
C GLU A 99 12.83 6.17 -11.55
N SER A 100 12.23 5.17 -12.22
CA SER A 100 12.93 4.03 -12.81
C SER A 100 13.54 4.33 -14.18
#